data_AF-A0A3D8QV04-F1
#
_entry.id   AF-A0A3D8QV04-F1
#
_cell.length_a   1.000
_cell.length_b   1.000
_cell.length_c   1.000
_cell.angle_alpha   90.00
_cell.angle_beta   90.00
_cell.angle_gamma   90.00
#
_symmetry.space_group_name_H-M   'P 1'
#
loop_
_entity.id
_entity.type
_entity.pdbx_description
1 polymer ?
#
loop_
_entity_poly.entity_id
_entity_poly.type
_entity_poly.pdbx_seq_one_letter_code
_entity_poly.pdbx_strand_id
1 'polypeptide(L)'
;MKPSKNSSESSHTIPHETPTDSNEPLFFYMPDATHGEFCQWFSSTFTMSKAQMSSLIGHTIDGTDAEESITFTCAEQFMMYCKAGRFHDHETQRRILATTSPKEQKRLGKLTAGFTDASWDEVKSVVVVAGTIAKFGQNPKLKGKLLATGDRLLVEAASRDRIWGIGYTAKHAMSYRQHWGENRLGKALMEAREHLRQEAAKKDNNVWVEHESFV
;
A
#
# COMPACT_ATOMS: atom_id res chain seq x y z
N MET A 1 -14.37 51.66 53.96
CA MET A 1 -14.83 50.34 53.47
C MET A 1 -15.08 50.41 51.96
N LYS A 2 -14.15 49.92 51.16
CA LYS A 2 -14.35 49.47 49.76
C LYS A 2 -13.36 48.31 49.52
N PRO A 3 -13.76 47.19 48.89
CA PRO A 3 -13.04 45.94 49.01
C PRO A 3 -12.10 45.63 47.84
N SER A 4 -11.23 44.67 48.16
CA SER A 4 -10.23 43.93 47.39
C SER A 4 -10.54 43.69 45.90
N LYS A 5 -9.50 43.83 45.08
CA LYS A 5 -9.44 43.33 43.69
C LYS A 5 -9.25 41.81 43.73
N ASN A 6 -10.25 41.05 43.30
CA ASN A 6 -10.10 39.62 43.02
C ASN A 6 -9.65 39.44 41.56
N SER A 7 -8.51 38.76 41.41
CA SER A 7 -7.95 38.24 40.17
C SER A 7 -8.83 37.13 39.60
N SER A 8 -9.25 37.27 38.35
CA SER A 8 -9.92 36.22 37.58
C SER A 8 -8.89 35.24 37.03
N GLU A 9 -8.80 34.05 37.61
CA GLU A 9 -8.13 32.89 37.00
C GLU A 9 -8.94 32.41 35.80
N SER A 10 -8.36 32.49 34.60
CA SER A 10 -8.91 31.88 33.40
C SER A 10 -8.60 30.39 33.40
N SER A 11 -9.58 29.56 33.75
CA SER A 11 -9.50 28.11 33.57
C SER A 11 -9.41 27.79 32.07
N HIS A 12 -8.20 27.53 31.60
CA HIS A 12 -7.96 26.97 30.27
C HIS A 12 -8.41 25.51 30.28
N THR A 13 -9.62 25.26 29.80
CA THR A 13 -10.06 23.91 29.43
C THR A 13 -9.22 23.44 28.26
N ILE A 14 -8.31 22.50 28.52
CA ILE A 14 -7.64 21.71 27.48
C ILE A 14 -8.74 20.93 26.74
N PRO A 15 -8.84 21.04 25.40
CA PRO A 15 -9.77 20.21 24.67
C PRO A 15 -9.33 18.76 24.85
N HIS A 16 -10.16 17.98 25.52
CA HIS A 16 -10.05 16.54 25.53
C HIS A 16 -10.28 16.08 24.09
N GLU A 17 -9.21 15.77 23.35
CA GLU A 17 -9.34 15.06 22.09
C GLU A 17 -10.03 13.73 22.41
N THR A 18 -11.31 13.65 22.09
CA THR A 18 -12.05 12.40 22.09
C THR A 18 -11.35 11.47 21.10
N PRO A 19 -10.94 10.26 21.50
CA PRO A 19 -10.46 9.26 20.56
C PRO A 19 -11.54 9.10 19.49
N THR A 20 -11.22 9.42 18.25
CA THR A 20 -12.14 9.21 17.13
C THR A 20 -12.32 7.70 16.95
N ASP A 21 -13.27 7.12 17.68
CA ASP A 21 -13.85 5.81 17.42
C ASP A 21 -14.74 5.89 16.16
N SER A 22 -14.11 6.34 15.08
CA SER A 22 -14.73 6.45 13.77
C SER A 22 -14.40 5.15 13.05
N ASN A 23 -15.37 4.23 13.06
CA ASN A 23 -15.41 3.07 12.18
C ASN A 23 -15.60 3.49 10.70
N GLU A 24 -15.42 4.78 10.38
CA GLU A 24 -15.60 5.31 9.04
C GLU A 24 -14.42 4.93 8.15
N PRO A 25 -14.68 4.71 6.85
CA PRO A 25 -13.63 4.44 5.89
C PRO A 25 -12.57 5.52 5.85
N LEU A 26 -11.31 5.11 5.71
CA LEU A 26 -10.19 6.01 5.43
C LEU A 26 -10.01 6.08 3.92
N PHE A 27 -10.29 7.25 3.34
CA PHE A 27 -10.12 7.49 1.92
C PHE A 27 -8.71 7.96 1.60
N PHE A 28 -8.13 7.44 0.52
CA PHE A 28 -6.84 7.90 -0.01
C PHE A 28 -6.91 8.00 -1.53
N TYR A 29 -6.14 8.93 -2.11
CA TYR A 29 -6.04 9.10 -3.56
C TYR A 29 -4.83 9.98 -3.88
N MET A 30 -3.94 9.54 -4.79
CA MET A 30 -2.71 10.25 -5.18
C MET A 30 -1.69 10.42 -4.03
N PRO A 31 -0.39 10.52 -4.33
CA PRO A 31 0.66 10.55 -3.30
C PRO A 31 0.76 11.87 -2.53
N ASP A 32 0.25 12.97 -3.09
CA ASP A 32 0.31 14.33 -2.55
C ASP A 32 -0.95 14.74 -1.76
N ALA A 33 -1.99 13.90 -1.73
CA ALA A 33 -3.19 14.13 -0.94
C ALA A 33 -3.09 13.54 0.47
N THR A 34 -4.12 13.82 1.28
CA THR A 34 -4.32 13.15 2.57
C THR A 34 -4.27 11.64 2.41
N HIS A 35 -3.50 10.99 3.28
CA HIS A 35 -3.26 9.55 3.27
C HIS A 35 -2.59 9.01 1.99
N GLY A 36 -1.89 9.88 1.25
CA GLY A 36 -1.21 9.55 0.00
C GLY A 36 -0.18 8.43 0.13
N GLU A 37 0.35 8.17 1.33
CA GLU A 37 1.21 7.01 1.62
C GLU A 37 0.61 5.66 1.22
N PHE A 38 -0.72 5.53 1.18
CA PHE A 38 -1.41 4.31 0.78
C PHE A 38 -1.52 4.15 -0.75
N CYS A 39 -1.27 5.22 -1.50
CA CYS A 39 -1.22 5.17 -2.96
C CYS A 39 0.02 4.40 -3.44
N GLN A 40 -0.12 3.62 -4.52
CA GLN A 40 0.99 2.88 -5.13
C GLN A 40 2.05 3.79 -5.76
N TRP A 41 1.68 5.04 -6.08
CA TRP A 41 2.57 6.06 -6.64
C TRP A 41 3.39 6.81 -5.59
N PHE A 42 3.11 6.60 -4.31
CA PHE A 42 3.92 7.17 -3.24
C PHE A 42 5.34 6.61 -3.31
N SER A 43 6.33 7.49 -3.29
CA SER A 43 7.74 7.09 -3.34
C SER A 43 8.08 6.26 -2.11
N SER A 44 8.50 5.02 -2.35
CA SER A 44 8.82 4.06 -1.30
C SER A 44 9.70 2.98 -1.90
N THR A 45 10.97 3.00 -1.54
CA THR A 45 11.93 2.01 -2.02
C THR A 45 11.71 0.68 -1.32
N PHE A 46 11.69 -0.41 -2.09
CA PHE A 46 11.70 -1.78 -1.57
C PHE A 46 12.30 -2.74 -2.59
N THR A 47 12.78 -3.87 -2.12
CA THR A 47 13.47 -4.89 -2.93
C THR A 47 12.65 -6.18 -2.95
N MET A 48 12.58 -6.82 -4.12
CA MET A 48 11.93 -8.12 -4.32
C MET A 48 12.90 -9.09 -4.98
N SER A 49 12.93 -10.36 -4.54
CA SER A 49 13.75 -11.35 -5.23
C SER A 49 13.12 -11.77 -6.56
N LYS A 50 13.97 -12.12 -7.54
CA LYS A 50 13.53 -12.67 -8.83
C LYS A 50 12.74 -13.96 -8.64
N ALA A 51 13.11 -14.80 -7.66
CA ALA A 51 12.38 -16.02 -7.31
C ALA A 51 10.95 -15.73 -6.83
N GLN A 52 10.77 -14.76 -5.92
CA GLN A 52 9.44 -14.34 -5.46
C GLN A 52 8.59 -13.81 -6.63
N MET A 53 9.17 -12.96 -7.46
CA MET A 53 8.45 -12.39 -8.60
C MET A 53 8.10 -13.45 -9.65
N SER A 54 8.98 -14.41 -9.92
CA SER A 54 8.73 -15.53 -10.82
C SER A 54 7.56 -16.38 -10.33
N SER A 55 7.51 -16.66 -9.02
CA SER A 55 6.38 -17.35 -8.40
C SER A 55 5.06 -16.58 -8.53
N LEU A 56 5.10 -15.24 -8.46
CA LEU A 56 3.90 -14.41 -8.58
C LEU A 56 3.35 -14.38 -10.02
N ILE A 57 4.22 -14.40 -11.03
CA ILE A 57 3.80 -14.27 -12.45
C ILE A 57 3.65 -15.62 -13.16
N GLY A 58 4.05 -16.72 -12.52
CA GLY A 58 3.84 -18.09 -13.01
C GLY A 58 4.96 -18.65 -13.89
N HIS A 59 6.06 -17.92 -14.07
CA HIS A 59 7.23 -18.36 -14.82
C HIS A 59 8.47 -17.58 -14.44
N THR A 60 9.64 -18.11 -14.81
CA THR A 60 10.94 -17.52 -14.51
C THR A 60 11.07 -16.13 -15.12
N ILE A 61 11.50 -15.17 -14.31
CA ILE A 61 11.98 -13.88 -14.80
C ILE A 61 13.41 -14.09 -15.26
N ASP A 62 13.56 -14.28 -16.56
CA ASP A 62 14.88 -14.41 -17.18
C ASP A 62 15.65 -13.08 -17.05
N GLY A 63 16.82 -13.17 -16.44
CA GLY A 63 17.79 -12.08 -16.40
C GLY A 63 19.18 -12.68 -16.43
N THR A 64 19.99 -12.27 -17.41
CA THR A 64 21.42 -12.61 -17.50
C THR A 64 22.24 -11.96 -16.39
N ASP A 65 21.63 -11.05 -15.63
CA ASP A 65 22.29 -10.25 -14.61
C ASP A 65 22.41 -11.05 -13.31
N ALA A 66 23.60 -11.05 -12.72
CA ALA A 66 23.95 -11.82 -11.53
C ALA A 66 23.15 -11.44 -10.26
N GLU A 67 22.43 -10.31 -10.27
CA GLU A 67 21.64 -9.90 -9.11
C GLU A 67 20.34 -10.72 -9.00
N GLU A 68 20.15 -11.37 -7.85
CA GLU A 68 18.96 -12.20 -7.56
C GLU A 68 17.73 -11.39 -7.11
N SER A 69 17.85 -10.06 -7.04
CA SER A 69 16.80 -9.18 -6.55
C SER A 69 16.75 -7.86 -7.31
N ILE A 70 15.60 -7.20 -7.30
CA ILE A 70 15.37 -5.92 -7.97
C ILE A 70 14.80 -4.94 -6.97
N THR A 71 15.33 -3.73 -6.98
CA THR A 71 14.85 -2.62 -6.14
C THR A 71 13.95 -1.71 -6.95
N PHE A 72 12.79 -1.39 -6.39
CA PHE A 72 11.76 -0.54 -6.99
C PHE A 72 11.63 0.77 -6.24
N THR A 73 11.32 1.85 -6.94
CA THR A 73 11.19 3.21 -6.39
C THR A 73 9.80 3.52 -5.83
N CYS A 74 8.80 2.76 -6.25
CA CYS A 74 7.44 2.75 -5.73
C CYS A 74 6.75 1.45 -6.14
N ALA A 75 5.56 1.21 -5.61
CA ALA A 75 4.86 -0.05 -5.84
C ALA A 75 4.19 -0.13 -7.23
N GLU A 76 3.92 1.01 -7.88
CA GLU A 76 3.53 1.04 -9.30
C GLU A 76 4.63 0.48 -10.22
N GLN A 77 5.90 0.84 -9.97
CA GLN A 77 7.03 0.34 -10.78
C GLN A 77 7.09 -1.19 -10.74
N PHE A 78 6.98 -1.75 -9.53
CA PHE A 78 6.93 -3.19 -9.29
C PHE A 78 5.75 -3.84 -10.01
N MET A 79 4.54 -3.30 -9.83
CA MET A 79 3.33 -3.84 -10.46
C MET A 79 3.46 -3.88 -11.98
N MET A 80 3.94 -2.80 -12.61
CA MET A 80 4.10 -2.73 -14.06
C MET A 80 5.24 -3.64 -14.54
N TYR A 81 6.32 -3.78 -13.77
CA TYR A 81 7.41 -4.72 -14.08
C TYR A 81 6.93 -6.18 -14.08
N CYS A 82 6.18 -6.59 -13.06
CA CYS A 82 5.57 -7.92 -13.01
C CYS A 82 4.54 -8.11 -14.12
N LYS A 83 3.75 -7.07 -14.43
CA LYS A 83 2.80 -7.10 -15.54
C LYS A 83 3.51 -7.38 -16.86
N ALA A 84 4.58 -6.65 -17.19
CA ALA A 84 5.36 -6.91 -18.39
C ALA A 84 6.01 -8.30 -18.37
N GLY A 85 6.53 -8.71 -17.20
CA GLY A 85 7.07 -10.05 -16.98
C GLY A 85 6.07 -11.17 -17.28
N ARG A 86 4.80 -11.03 -16.87
CA ARG A 86 3.73 -12.01 -17.13
C ARG A 86 3.51 -12.30 -18.62
N PHE A 87 3.96 -11.41 -19.51
CA PHE A 87 3.84 -11.59 -20.96
C PHE A 87 5.21 -11.71 -21.65
N HIS A 88 6.27 -12.02 -20.90
CA HIS A 88 7.64 -12.14 -21.41
C HIS A 88 8.14 -10.89 -22.15
N ASP A 89 7.60 -9.71 -21.81
CA ASP A 89 7.96 -8.44 -22.42
C ASP A 89 9.16 -7.80 -21.70
N HIS A 90 10.33 -8.39 -21.94
CA HIS A 90 11.59 -7.95 -21.32
C HIS A 90 11.99 -6.52 -21.71
N GLU A 91 11.59 -6.05 -22.88
CA GLU A 91 11.87 -4.67 -23.31
C GLU A 91 11.06 -3.67 -22.48
N THR A 92 9.76 -3.92 -22.29
CA THR A 92 8.95 -3.07 -21.40
C THR A 92 9.42 -3.15 -19.95
N GLN A 93 9.85 -4.33 -19.46
CA GLN A 93 10.47 -4.47 -18.14
C GLN A 93 11.70 -3.56 -17.98
N ARG A 94 12.64 -3.58 -18.93
CA ARG A 94 13.83 -2.70 -18.92
C ARG A 94 13.45 -1.24 -18.89
N ARG A 95 12.49 -0.83 -19.74
CA ARG A 95 12.03 0.56 -19.81
C ARG A 95 11.35 1.03 -18.52
N ILE A 96 10.59 0.15 -17.86
CA ILE A 96 9.95 0.45 -16.57
C ILE A 96 11.01 0.65 -15.47
N LEU A 97 12.06 -0.17 -15.44
CA LEU A 97 13.15 -0.01 -14.48
C LEU A 97 13.97 1.26 -14.73
N ALA A 98 14.10 1.69 -15.99
CA ALA A 98 14.85 2.88 -16.37
C ALA A 98 14.18 4.22 -16.00
N THR A 99 12.92 4.20 -15.51
CA THR A 99 12.19 5.43 -15.13
C THR A 99 11.76 5.42 -13.67
N THR A 100 11.89 6.58 -13.02
CA THR A 100 11.41 6.80 -11.64
C THR A 100 10.05 7.47 -11.56
N SER A 101 9.43 7.79 -12.71
CA SER A 101 8.13 8.46 -12.77
C SER A 101 6.97 7.45 -12.76
N PRO A 102 6.12 7.43 -11.71
CA PRO A 102 4.98 6.50 -11.64
C PRO A 102 4.01 6.63 -12.81
N LYS A 103 3.85 7.87 -13.31
CA LYS A 103 3.02 8.14 -14.50
C LYS A 103 3.59 7.47 -15.74
N GLU A 104 4.91 7.50 -15.92
CA GLU A 104 5.57 6.85 -17.06
C GLU A 104 5.58 5.32 -16.91
N GLN A 105 5.82 4.80 -15.71
CA GLN A 105 5.73 3.36 -15.40
C GLN A 105 4.34 2.82 -15.77
N LYS A 106 3.28 3.50 -15.34
CA LYS A 106 1.89 3.16 -15.70
C LYS A 106 1.63 3.23 -17.20
N ARG A 107 2.21 4.23 -17.88
CA ARG A 107 2.09 4.37 -19.35
C ARG A 107 2.76 3.19 -20.06
N LEU A 108 3.96 2.81 -19.64
CA LEU A 108 4.71 1.68 -20.21
C LEU A 108 3.99 0.35 -19.97
N GLY A 109 3.47 0.09 -18.76
CA GLY A 109 2.71 -1.14 -18.50
C GLY A 109 1.37 -1.23 -19.23
N LYS A 110 0.84 -0.13 -19.80
CA LYS A 110 -0.28 -0.19 -20.75
C LYS A 110 0.15 -0.66 -22.15
N LEU A 111 1.43 -0.55 -22.47
CA LEU A 111 2.02 -0.93 -23.76
C LEU A 111 2.68 -2.32 -23.74
N THR A 112 2.49 -3.09 -22.66
CA THR A 112 2.98 -4.46 -22.55
C THR A 112 2.55 -5.30 -23.76
N ALA A 113 3.53 -5.81 -24.49
CA ALA A 113 3.32 -6.69 -25.64
C ALA A 113 2.64 -7.99 -25.19
N GLY A 114 1.71 -8.49 -26.01
CA GLY A 114 0.99 -9.74 -25.72
C GLY A 114 -0.01 -9.66 -24.55
N PHE A 115 -0.24 -8.48 -23.97
CA PHE A 115 -1.14 -8.30 -22.84
C PHE A 115 -2.57 -8.80 -23.15
N THR A 116 -3.12 -9.58 -22.22
CA THR A 116 -4.54 -9.91 -22.15
C THR A 116 -5.05 -9.72 -20.72
N ASP A 117 -6.26 -9.19 -20.58
CA ASP A 117 -6.88 -9.04 -19.26
C ASP A 117 -7.04 -10.41 -18.56
N ALA A 118 -7.41 -11.45 -19.30
CA ALA A 118 -7.59 -12.79 -18.73
C ALA A 118 -6.33 -13.33 -18.02
N SER A 119 -5.17 -13.28 -18.69
CA SER A 119 -3.90 -13.75 -18.12
C SER A 119 -3.40 -12.88 -16.97
N TRP A 120 -3.65 -11.56 -17.04
CA TRP A 120 -3.28 -10.67 -15.95
C TRP A 120 -4.21 -10.80 -14.75
N ASP A 121 -5.50 -11.06 -14.96
CA ASP A 121 -6.51 -11.17 -13.92
C ASP A 121 -6.27 -12.35 -12.99
N GLU A 122 -5.62 -13.42 -13.48
CA GLU A 122 -5.16 -14.56 -12.68
C GLU A 122 -4.17 -14.15 -11.58
N VAL A 123 -3.31 -13.15 -11.84
CA VAL A 123 -2.15 -12.86 -10.97
C VAL A 123 -2.14 -11.44 -10.40
N LYS A 124 -2.90 -10.50 -10.96
CA LYS A 124 -2.78 -9.06 -10.63
C LYS A 124 -3.00 -8.75 -9.16
N SER A 125 -3.95 -9.44 -8.51
CA SER A 125 -4.25 -9.22 -7.10
C SER A 125 -3.10 -9.69 -6.21
N VAL A 126 -2.57 -10.89 -6.44
CA VAL A 126 -1.45 -11.43 -5.64
C VAL A 126 -0.16 -10.63 -5.84
N VAL A 127 0.08 -10.14 -7.06
CA VAL A 127 1.19 -9.21 -7.32
C VAL A 127 1.02 -7.95 -6.49
N VAL A 128 -0.12 -7.27 -6.56
CA VAL A 128 -0.30 -6.00 -5.82
C VAL A 128 -0.25 -6.20 -4.31
N VAL A 129 -0.78 -7.30 -3.78
CA VAL A 129 -0.62 -7.65 -2.36
C VAL A 129 0.85 -7.81 -2.00
N ALA A 130 1.62 -8.60 -2.76
CA ALA A 130 3.03 -8.84 -2.48
C ALA A 130 3.86 -7.54 -2.51
N GLY A 131 3.64 -6.69 -3.51
CA GLY A 131 4.29 -5.38 -3.59
C GLY A 131 3.89 -4.45 -2.44
N THR A 132 2.64 -4.53 -1.99
CA THR A 132 2.15 -3.76 -0.84
C THR A 132 2.77 -4.26 0.46
N ILE A 133 2.87 -5.58 0.68
CA ILE A 133 3.58 -6.17 1.82
C ILE A 133 5.04 -5.73 1.82
N ALA A 134 5.74 -5.81 0.68
CA ALA A 134 7.14 -5.41 0.59
C ALA A 134 7.34 -3.92 0.87
N LYS A 135 6.52 -3.06 0.24
CA LYS A 135 6.50 -1.60 0.48
C LYS A 135 6.36 -1.29 1.96
N PHE A 136 5.31 -1.79 2.61
CA PHE A 136 5.03 -1.44 4.00
C PHE A 136 5.94 -2.17 4.97
N GLY A 137 6.31 -3.42 4.70
CA GLY A 137 7.19 -4.23 5.54
C GLY A 137 8.63 -3.75 5.60
N GLN A 138 9.17 -3.24 4.48
CA GLN A 138 10.55 -2.76 4.41
C GLN A 138 10.70 -1.27 4.78
N ASN A 139 9.59 -0.55 4.97
CA ASN A 139 9.60 0.87 5.33
C ASN A 139 8.95 1.09 6.72
N PRO A 140 9.72 1.11 7.82
CA PRO A 140 9.15 1.12 9.19
C PRO A 140 8.16 2.26 9.48
N LYS A 141 8.42 3.46 8.94
CA LYS A 141 7.49 4.60 9.08
C LYS A 141 6.17 4.35 8.36
N LEU A 142 6.21 3.76 7.16
CA LEU A 142 5.00 3.40 6.41
C LEU A 142 4.27 2.24 7.09
N LYS A 143 5.01 1.24 7.58
CA LYS A 143 4.45 0.14 8.39
C LYS A 143 3.62 0.68 9.55
N GLY A 144 4.19 1.60 10.34
CA GLY A 144 3.50 2.23 11.46
C GLY A 144 2.20 2.93 11.03
N LYS A 145 2.24 3.68 9.92
CA LYS A 145 1.05 4.35 9.36
C LYS A 145 -0.04 3.34 8.94
N LEU A 146 0.32 2.23 8.31
CA LEU A 146 -0.64 1.19 7.93
C LEU A 146 -1.24 0.48 9.15
N LEU A 147 -0.42 0.12 10.14
CA LEU A 147 -0.90 -0.53 11.36
C LEU A 147 -1.80 0.39 12.20
N ALA A 148 -1.47 1.69 12.24
CA ALA A 148 -2.25 2.72 12.94
C ALA A 148 -3.65 2.92 12.36
N THR A 149 -3.95 2.39 11.16
CA THR A 149 -5.31 2.40 10.63
C THR A 149 -6.27 1.50 11.42
N GLY A 150 -5.78 0.70 12.37
CA GLY A 150 -6.60 -0.22 13.14
C GLY A 150 -7.30 -1.20 12.21
N ASP A 151 -8.61 -1.38 12.38
CA ASP A 151 -9.41 -2.26 11.52
C ASP A 151 -10.25 -1.48 10.50
N ARG A 152 -10.00 -0.17 10.35
CA ARG A 152 -10.75 0.70 9.44
C ARG A 152 -10.65 0.21 8.00
N LEU A 153 -11.74 0.39 7.26
CA LEU A 153 -11.81 0.14 5.83
C LEU A 153 -10.96 1.16 5.07
N LEU A 154 -9.96 0.70 4.32
CA LEU A 154 -9.13 1.55 3.47
C LEU A 154 -9.74 1.62 2.07
N VAL A 155 -9.91 2.83 1.52
CA VAL A 155 -10.65 3.05 0.28
C VAL A 155 -9.90 3.96 -0.69
N GLU A 156 -9.53 3.42 -1.85
CA GLU A 156 -8.95 4.22 -2.92
C GLU A 156 -10.05 5.02 -3.63
N ALA A 157 -10.10 6.32 -3.38
CA ALA A 157 -11.13 7.24 -3.87
C ALA A 157 -10.81 7.80 -5.27
N ALA A 158 -10.36 6.92 -6.18
CA ALA A 158 -10.08 7.26 -7.56
C ALA A 158 -11.38 7.33 -8.38
N SER A 159 -11.76 8.52 -8.85
CA SER A 159 -13.06 8.75 -9.52
C SER A 159 -13.20 8.08 -10.90
N ARG A 160 -12.10 7.63 -11.49
CA ARG A 160 -12.07 7.04 -12.84
C ARG A 160 -11.62 5.57 -12.85
N ASP A 161 -11.39 4.99 -11.67
CA ASP A 161 -10.95 3.61 -11.53
C ASP A 161 -11.95 2.85 -10.67
N ARG A 162 -12.64 1.88 -11.27
CA ARG A 162 -13.62 1.02 -10.60
C ARG A 162 -13.08 -0.37 -10.24
N ILE A 163 -11.85 -0.68 -10.61
CA ILE A 163 -11.22 -1.98 -10.31
C ILE A 163 -10.33 -1.81 -9.09
N TRP A 164 -9.36 -0.90 -9.15
CA TRP A 164 -8.45 -0.64 -8.04
C TRP A 164 -9.08 0.29 -7.00
N GLY A 165 -9.84 1.29 -7.48
CA GLY A 165 -10.60 2.21 -6.66
C GLY A 165 -12.11 1.99 -6.67
N ILE A 166 -12.82 2.92 -6.04
CA ILE A 166 -14.28 2.89 -5.93
C ILE A 166 -15.03 3.63 -7.04
N GLY A 167 -14.34 4.33 -7.96
CA GLY A 167 -14.99 5.11 -9.01
C GLY A 167 -15.62 6.42 -8.53
N TYR A 168 -15.34 6.87 -7.30
CA TYR A 168 -15.83 8.12 -6.73
C TYR A 168 -14.73 8.84 -5.95
N THR A 169 -14.75 10.17 -5.97
CA THR A 169 -13.91 11.00 -5.07
C THR A 169 -14.33 10.82 -3.62
N ALA A 170 -13.43 11.03 -2.65
CA ALA A 170 -13.74 10.91 -1.22
C ALA A 170 -14.98 11.73 -0.80
N LYS A 171 -15.10 12.96 -1.33
CA LYS A 171 -16.24 13.86 -1.11
C LYS A 171 -17.61 13.25 -1.43
N HIS A 172 -17.70 12.41 -2.47
CA HIS A 172 -18.96 11.84 -2.95
C HIS A 172 -19.09 10.34 -2.65
N ALA A 173 -18.05 9.72 -2.09
CA ALA A 173 -17.97 8.28 -1.94
C ALA A 173 -19.16 7.73 -1.13
N MET A 174 -19.47 8.32 0.01
CA MET A 174 -20.54 7.81 0.88
C MET A 174 -21.95 7.95 0.27
N SER A 175 -22.20 8.99 -0.53
CA SER A 175 -23.47 9.16 -1.26
C SER A 175 -23.74 8.06 -2.28
N TYR A 176 -22.68 7.40 -2.78
CA TYR A 176 -22.77 6.35 -3.81
C TYR A 176 -22.23 5.00 -3.30
N ARG A 177 -22.28 4.74 -2.00
CA ARG A 177 -21.70 3.53 -1.38
C ARG A 177 -22.11 2.21 -2.06
N GLN A 178 -23.38 2.09 -2.44
CA GLN A 178 -23.91 0.90 -3.13
C GLN A 178 -23.36 0.71 -4.55
N HIS A 179 -22.80 1.76 -5.16
CA HIS A 179 -22.30 1.78 -6.54
C HIS A 179 -20.77 1.73 -6.62
N TRP A 180 -20.09 1.55 -5.48
CA TRP A 180 -18.63 1.49 -5.46
C TRP A 180 -18.08 0.43 -6.41
N GLY A 181 -16.95 0.78 -7.01
CA GLY A 181 -16.05 -0.19 -7.63
C GLY A 181 -15.50 -1.20 -6.63
N GLU A 182 -14.61 -2.05 -7.13
CA GLU A 182 -14.13 -3.22 -6.38
C GLU A 182 -13.17 -2.87 -5.23
N ASN A 183 -12.57 -1.69 -5.25
CA ASN A 183 -11.61 -1.21 -4.24
C ASN A 183 -10.48 -2.23 -3.99
N ARG A 184 -9.93 -2.85 -5.05
CA ARG A 184 -8.90 -3.89 -4.92
C ARG A 184 -7.65 -3.39 -4.21
N LEU A 185 -7.26 -2.13 -4.39
CA LEU A 185 -6.09 -1.59 -3.70
C LEU A 185 -6.33 -1.45 -2.20
N GLY A 186 -7.52 -0.97 -1.80
CA GLY A 186 -7.93 -0.94 -0.40
C GLY A 186 -7.89 -2.34 0.24
N LYS A 187 -8.40 -3.34 -0.47
CA LYS A 187 -8.33 -4.75 -0.04
C LYS A 187 -6.89 -5.24 0.12
N ALA A 188 -6.02 -4.96 -0.85
CA ALA A 188 -4.60 -5.35 -0.78
C ALA A 188 -3.86 -4.71 0.40
N LEU A 189 -4.16 -3.44 0.74
CA LEU A 189 -3.61 -2.77 1.91
C LEU A 189 -4.06 -3.43 3.22
N MET A 190 -5.34 -3.82 3.33
CA MET A 190 -5.86 -4.49 4.52
C MET A 190 -5.29 -5.90 4.67
N GLU A 191 -5.10 -6.62 3.55
CA GLU A 191 -4.42 -7.92 3.55
C GLU A 191 -2.95 -7.78 3.98
N ALA A 192 -2.23 -6.80 3.43
CA ALA A 192 -0.86 -6.51 3.84
C ALA A 192 -0.77 -6.10 5.32
N ARG A 193 -1.75 -5.33 5.84
CA ARG A 193 -1.84 -4.97 7.25
C ARG A 193 -1.94 -6.21 8.13
N GLU A 194 -2.79 -7.16 7.75
CA GLU A 194 -2.98 -8.40 8.51
C GLU A 194 -1.72 -9.29 8.46
N HIS A 195 -1.12 -9.46 7.28
CA HIS A 195 0.16 -10.17 7.13
C HIS A 195 1.24 -9.60 8.05
N LEU A 196 1.39 -8.28 8.08
CA LEU A 196 2.40 -7.59 8.88
C LEU A 196 2.14 -7.64 10.38
N ARG A 197 0.88 -7.79 10.82
CA ARG A 197 0.52 -8.06 12.22
C ARG A 197 0.92 -9.48 12.62
N GLN A 198 0.62 -10.46 11.78
CA GLN A 198 0.95 -11.86 12.02
C GLN A 198 2.47 -12.08 12.08
N GLU A 199 3.24 -11.43 11.22
CA GLU A 199 4.70 -11.48 11.27
C GLU A 199 5.27 -10.89 12.56
N ALA A 200 4.67 -9.81 13.09
CA ALA A 200 5.09 -9.24 14.36
C ALA A 200 4.79 -10.20 15.52
N ALA A 201 3.57 -10.74 15.59
CA ALA A 201 3.18 -11.70 16.63
C ALA A 201 4.05 -12.97 16.63
N LYS A 202 4.43 -13.49 15.45
CA LYS A 202 5.34 -14.63 15.34
C LYS A 202 6.74 -14.31 15.87
N LYS A 203 7.26 -13.12 15.59
CA LYS A 203 8.56 -12.67 16.10
C LYS A 203 8.53 -12.55 17.63
N ASP A 204 7.47 -11.95 18.16
CA ASP A 204 7.30 -11.82 19.60
C ASP A 204 7.26 -13.22 20.25
N ASN A 205 6.44 -14.14 19.74
CA ASN A 205 6.36 -15.51 20.26
C ASN A 205 7.70 -16.26 20.20
N ASN A 206 8.49 -16.09 19.14
CA ASN A 206 9.79 -16.77 19.03
C ASN A 206 10.84 -16.23 20.03
N VAL A 207 10.79 -14.92 20.32
CA VAL A 207 11.65 -14.30 21.34
C VAL A 207 11.32 -14.83 22.75
N TRP A 208 10.05 -15.02 23.07
CA TRP A 208 9.65 -15.59 24.37
C TRP A 208 10.07 -17.06 24.54
N VAL A 209 9.97 -17.88 23.48
CA VAL A 209 10.37 -19.30 23.53
C VAL A 209 11.89 -19.47 23.68
N GLU A 210 12.70 -18.63 23.02
CA GLU A 210 14.16 -18.66 23.19
C GLU A 210 14.60 -18.22 24.59
N HIS A 211 13.86 -17.32 25.26
CA HIS A 211 14.17 -16.89 26.63
C HIS A 211 13.82 -17.92 27.71
N GLU A 212 12.82 -18.79 27.50
CA GLU A 212 12.46 -19.87 28.45
C GLU A 212 13.36 -21.11 28.32
N SER A 213 14.16 -21.20 27.25
CA SER A 213 15.06 -22.34 27.00
C SER A 213 16.41 -22.25 27.74
N PHE A 214 16.62 -21.18 28.52
CA PHE A 214 17.86 -20.90 29.25
C PHE A 214 17.69 -20.74 30.77
N VAL A 215 16.62 -21.29 31.36
CA VAL A 215 16.39 -21.29 32.81
C VAL A 215 16.34 -22.71 33.37
#